data_AF-A0A7Z9KBZ8-F1
#
_entry.id   AF-A0A7Z9KBZ8-F1
#
_cell.length_a   1.000
_cell.length_b   1.000
_cell.length_c   1.000
_cell.angle_alpha   90.00
_cell.angle_beta   90.00
_cell.angle_gamma   90.00
#
_symmetry.space_group_name_H-M   'P 1'
#
loop_
_entity.id
_entity.type
_entity.pdbx_description
1 polymer ?
#
loop_
_entity_poly.entity_id
_entity_poly.type
_entity_poly.pdbx_seq_one_letter_code
_entity_poly.pdbx_strand_id
1 'polypeptide(L)'
;AEFAHEVEGLINKEVEAARDIEIGNLSPEEAFAIPDLIRTKINLLPPQIKEIRTVDITGLDLQADGGTHVHNTSEVGHIRVVGHESKGRINKRLRIEVDA
;
A
#
# COMPACT_ATOMS: atom_id res chain seq x y z
N ALA A 1 10.79 17.17 9.11
CA ALA A 1 10.30 16.98 10.48
C ALA A 1 8.79 16.98 10.51
N GLU A 2 8.11 18.11 10.28
CA GLU A 2 6.63 18.20 10.31
C GLU A 2 5.91 17.17 9.42
N PHE A 3 6.20 17.13 8.12
CA PHE A 3 5.62 16.13 7.21
C PHE A 3 5.79 14.67 7.68
N ALA A 4 6.96 14.34 8.23
CA ALA A 4 7.23 12.97 8.66
C ALA A 4 6.38 12.58 9.88
N HIS A 5 6.21 13.53 10.81
CA HIS A 5 5.38 13.34 11.99
C HIS A 5 3.89 13.32 11.64
N GLU A 6 3.46 14.13 10.68
CA GLU A 6 2.07 14.10 10.17
C GLU A 6 1.75 12.74 9.54
N VAL A 7 2.64 12.23 8.67
CA VAL A 7 2.46 10.90 8.06
C VAL A 7 2.44 9.80 9.12
N GLU A 8 3.29 9.87 10.14
CA GLU A 8 3.29 8.92 11.26
C GLU A 8 1.94 8.92 12.01
N GLY A 9 1.38 10.09 12.31
CA GLY A 9 0.07 10.18 12.96
C GLY A 9 -1.06 9.65 12.09
N LEU A 10 -1.06 10.00 10.79
CA LEU A 10 -2.09 9.55 9.86
C LEU A 10 -2.05 8.04 9.62
N ILE A 11 -0.86 7.44 9.46
CA ILE A 11 -0.77 6.00 9.19
C ILE A 11 -1.18 5.17 10.41
N ASN A 12 -0.80 5.59 11.62
CA ASN A 12 -1.22 4.88 12.84
C ASN A 12 -2.72 5.02 13.09
N LYS A 13 -3.34 6.14 12.71
CA LYS A 13 -4.81 6.26 12.73
C LYS A 13 -5.49 5.20 11.85
N GLU A 14 -4.92 4.87 10.69
CA GLU A 14 -5.46 3.81 9.81
C GLU A 14 -5.15 2.39 10.32
N VAL A 15 -4.05 2.20 11.05
CA VAL A 15 -3.79 0.95 11.80
C VAL A 15 -4.84 0.75 12.89
N GLU A 16 -5.10 1.80 13.70
CA GLU A 16 -6.10 1.79 14.77
C GLU A 16 -7.54 1.65 14.26
N ALA A 17 -7.81 2.07 13.02
CA ALA A 17 -9.11 1.90 12.38
C ALA A 17 -9.48 0.42 12.14
N ALA A 18 -8.52 -0.51 12.30
CA ALA A 18 -8.71 -1.96 12.22
C ALA A 18 -9.51 -2.39 10.99
N ARG A 19 -9.07 -1.94 9.81
CA ARG A 19 -9.71 -2.23 8.53
C ARG A 19 -9.35 -3.64 8.07
N ASP A 20 -10.34 -4.34 7.54
CA ASP A 20 -10.10 -5.64 6.93
C ASP A 20 -9.29 -5.49 5.63
N ILE A 21 -8.49 -6.51 5.36
CA ILE A 21 -7.74 -6.65 4.13
C ILE A 21 -8.35 -7.81 3.34
N GLU A 22 -9.00 -7.47 2.23
CA GLU A 22 -9.63 -8.43 1.35
C GLU A 22 -8.72 -8.74 0.15
N ILE A 23 -8.61 -10.02 -0.17
CA ILE A 23 -7.86 -10.49 -1.32
C ILE A 23 -8.83 -10.85 -2.43
N GLY A 24 -8.62 -10.25 -3.60
CA GLY A 24 -9.40 -10.51 -4.80
C GLY A 24 -8.51 -10.87 -5.98
N ASN A 25 -9.14 -11.35 -7.05
CA ASN A 25 -8.51 -11.55 -8.35
C ASN A 25 -9.38 -10.87 -9.40
N LEU A 26 -8.77 -10.11 -10.30
CA LEU A 26 -9.43 -9.52 -11.46
C LEU A 26 -8.83 -10.08 -12.74
N SER A 27 -9.63 -10.12 -13.80
CA SER A 27 -9.08 -10.30 -15.15
C SER A 27 -8.20 -9.09 -15.54
N PRO A 28 -7.27 -9.25 -16.49
CA PRO A 28 -6.52 -8.12 -17.02
C PRO A 28 -7.42 -6.98 -17.49
N GLU A 29 -8.50 -7.30 -18.22
CA GLU A 29 -9.42 -6.31 -18.77
C GLU A 29 -10.09 -5.46 -17.67
N GLU A 30 -10.58 -6.08 -16.61
CA GLU A 30 -11.15 -5.39 -15.45
C GLU A 30 -10.11 -4.54 -14.72
N ALA A 31 -8.93 -5.09 -14.48
CA ALA A 31 -7.86 -4.40 -13.78
C ALA A 31 -7.38 -3.14 -14.54
N PHE A 32 -7.28 -3.22 -15.87
CA PHE A 32 -6.91 -2.08 -16.71
C PHE A 32 -8.03 -1.03 -16.84
N ALA A 33 -9.28 -1.41 -16.55
CA ALA A 33 -10.41 -0.48 -16.54
C ALA A 33 -10.48 0.35 -15.24
N ILE A 34 -9.85 -0.11 -14.15
CA ILE A 34 -9.82 0.62 -12.87
C ILE A 34 -8.62 1.57 -12.84
N PRO A 35 -8.84 2.90 -12.80
CA PRO A 35 -7.75 3.87 -12.73
C PRO A 35 -6.91 3.67 -11.46
N ASP A 36 -5.60 3.86 -11.58
CA ASP A 36 -4.63 3.81 -10.47
C ASP A 36 -4.53 2.48 -9.70
N LEU A 37 -5.21 1.41 -10.14
CA LEU A 37 -5.08 0.07 -9.55
C LEU A 37 -3.67 -0.49 -9.76
N ILE A 38 -3.12 -0.31 -10.96
CA ILE A 38 -1.77 -0.74 -11.34
C ILE A 38 -0.86 0.49 -11.33
N ARG A 39 -0.15 0.69 -10.23
CA ARG A 39 0.76 1.85 -10.02
C ARG A 39 2.19 1.59 -10.48
N THR A 40 2.55 0.32 -10.71
CA THR A 40 3.83 -0.04 -11.30
C THR A 40 3.83 0.29 -12.79
N LYS A 41 5.03 0.45 -13.38
CA LYS A 41 5.10 0.61 -14.84
C LYS A 41 4.47 -0.63 -15.48
N ILE A 42 3.42 -0.41 -16.29
CA ILE A 42 2.59 -1.48 -16.90
C ILE A 42 3.45 -2.51 -17.65
N ASN A 43 4.56 -2.08 -18.23
CA ASN A 43 5.51 -2.95 -18.93
C ASN A 43 6.24 -3.97 -18.03
N LEU A 44 6.03 -3.95 -16.71
CA LEU A 44 6.55 -4.93 -15.76
C LEU A 44 5.59 -6.11 -15.55
N LEU A 45 4.33 -6.02 -16.01
CA LEU A 45 3.39 -7.13 -15.94
C LEU A 45 3.72 -8.17 -17.03
N PRO A 46 3.86 -9.47 -16.67
CA PRO A 46 4.06 -10.51 -17.67
C PRO A 46 2.87 -10.55 -18.64
N PRO A 47 3.10 -10.62 -19.97
CA PRO A 47 2.04 -10.57 -20.97
C PRO A 47 1.09 -11.78 -20.93
N GLN A 48 1.44 -12.82 -20.17
CA GLN A 48 0.69 -14.07 -20.05
C GLN A 48 -0.10 -14.16 -18.74
N ILE A 49 -0.20 -13.06 -17.97
CA ILE A 49 -0.93 -13.06 -16.71
C ILE A 49 -2.43 -13.20 -16.98
N LYS A 50 -3.04 -14.22 -16.37
CA LYS A 50 -4.48 -14.52 -16.55
C LYS A 50 -5.36 -13.88 -15.49
N GLU A 51 -4.79 -13.65 -14.31
CA GLU A 51 -5.45 -13.06 -13.17
C GLU A 51 -4.48 -12.10 -12.48
N ILE A 52 -4.96 -10.92 -12.16
CA ILE A 52 -4.24 -9.92 -11.38
C ILE A 52 -4.80 -9.97 -9.97
N ARG A 53 -3.94 -10.35 -9.02
CA ARG A 53 -4.30 -10.34 -7.60
C ARG A 53 -4.43 -8.90 -7.12
N THR A 54 -5.52 -8.62 -6.41
CA THR A 54 -5.79 -7.35 -5.76
C THR A 54 -5.76 -7.50 -4.24
N VAL A 55 -5.30 -6.44 -3.59
CA VAL A 55 -5.37 -6.24 -2.14
C VAL A 55 -6.23 -5.00 -1.91
N ASP A 56 -7.35 -5.18 -1.24
CA ASP A 56 -8.25 -4.10 -0.82
C ASP A 56 -8.10 -3.89 0.69
N ILE A 57 -7.62 -2.73 1.09
CA ILE A 57 -7.74 -2.26 2.46
C ILE A 57 -9.08 -1.53 2.54
N THR A 58 -10.08 -2.18 3.12
CA THR A 58 -11.49 -1.79 2.92
C THR A 58 -11.75 -0.33 3.26
N GLY A 59 -12.23 0.40 2.25
CA GLY A 59 -12.55 1.82 2.36
C GLY A 59 -11.33 2.74 2.47
N LEU A 60 -10.14 2.27 2.11
CA LEU A 60 -8.90 3.04 2.10
C LEU A 60 -8.17 2.97 0.76
N ASP A 61 -7.78 1.78 0.30
CA ASP A 61 -6.96 1.63 -0.91
C ASP A 61 -7.18 0.27 -1.58
N LEU A 62 -7.22 0.25 -2.91
CA LEU A 62 -7.30 -0.96 -3.72
C LEU A 62 -6.12 -0.99 -4.70
N GLN A 63 -5.30 -2.04 -4.66
CA GLN A 63 -4.11 -2.15 -5.49
C GLN A 63 -3.88 -3.54 -6.06
N ALA A 64 -3.30 -3.62 -7.26
CA ALA A 64 -2.70 -4.86 -7.76
C ALA A 64 -1.40 -5.18 -7.01
N ASP A 65 -1.34 -6.31 -6.31
CA ASP A 65 -0.17 -6.73 -5.51
C ASP A 65 -0.06 -8.26 -5.37
N GLY A 66 1.17 -8.78 -5.52
CA GLY A 66 1.53 -10.18 -5.36
C GLY A 66 2.16 -10.54 -4.00
N GLY A 67 2.32 -9.58 -3.08
CA GLY A 67 2.91 -9.79 -1.75
C GLY A 67 2.00 -10.52 -0.77
N THR A 68 2.58 -11.04 0.32
CA THR A 68 1.84 -11.57 1.48
C THR A 68 1.41 -10.43 2.39
N HIS A 69 0.16 -10.45 2.83
CA HIS A 69 -0.45 -9.41 3.67
C HIS A 69 -1.06 -10.02 4.93
N VAL A 70 -1.20 -9.21 5.97
CA VAL A 70 -2.04 -9.52 7.15
C VAL A 70 -3.53 -9.47 6.77
N HIS A 71 -4.41 -9.90 7.65
CA HIS A 71 -5.86 -9.90 7.40
C HIS A 71 -6.54 -8.60 7.83
N ASN A 72 -5.93 -7.83 8.72
CA ASN A 72 -6.46 -6.58 9.24
C ASN A 72 -5.34 -5.57 9.53
N THR A 73 -5.58 -4.27 9.32
CA THR A 73 -4.54 -3.24 9.53
C THR A 73 -4.01 -3.20 10.96
N SER A 74 -4.81 -3.60 11.94
CA SER A 74 -4.37 -3.68 13.35
C SER A 74 -3.27 -4.70 13.61
N GLU A 75 -3.15 -5.73 12.76
CA GLU A 75 -2.09 -6.75 12.85
C GLU A 75 -0.72 -6.24 12.41
N VAL A 76 -0.66 -5.08 11.74
CA VAL A 76 0.62 -4.48 11.37
C VAL A 76 1.40 -4.09 12.62
N GLY A 77 0.72 -3.61 13.67
CA GLY A 77 1.38 -3.02 14.85
C GLY A 77 1.70 -1.54 14.65
N HIS A 78 2.14 -0.89 15.73
CA HIS A 78 2.38 0.55 15.72
C HIS A 78 3.61 0.88 14.83
N ILE A 79 3.47 1.92 14.01
CA ILE A 79 4.47 2.32 13.01
C ILE A 79 5.22 3.56 13.51
N ARG A 80 6.55 3.53 13.46
CA ARG A 80 7.42 4.67 13.81
C ARG A 80 8.27 5.11 12.63
N VAL A 81 8.32 6.40 12.35
CA VAL A 81 9.21 6.99 11.35
C VAL A 81 10.57 7.26 11.97
N VAL A 82 11.52 6.36 11.72
CA VAL A 82 12.89 6.42 12.28
C VAL A 82 13.86 7.25 11.46
N GLY A 83 13.46 7.72 10.28
CA GLY A 83 14.25 8.67 9.53
C GLY A 83 13.57 9.19 8.29
N HIS A 84 13.98 10.37 7.84
CA HIS A 84 13.51 10.94 6.59
C HIS A 84 14.65 11.59 5.80
N GLU A 85 14.62 11.46 4.48
CA GLU A 85 15.63 12.00 3.57
C GLU A 85 14.95 12.61 2.33
N SER A 86 15.41 13.78 1.87
CA SER A 86 14.95 14.34 0.58
C SER A 86 15.77 13.74 -0.55
N LYS A 87 15.14 13.07 -1.51
CA LYS A 87 15.78 12.53 -2.73
C LYS A 87 15.50 13.46 -3.92
N GLY A 88 15.87 14.73 -3.75
CA GLY A 88 15.57 15.81 -4.71
C GLY A 88 14.31 16.60 -4.37
N ARG A 89 13.79 17.35 -5.37
CA ARG A 89 12.67 18.28 -5.21
C ARG A 89 11.33 17.59 -4.96
N ILE A 90 11.09 16.45 -5.63
CA ILE A 90 9.79 15.76 -5.63
C ILE A 90 9.78 14.58 -4.65
N ASN A 91 10.88 13.82 -4.57
CA ASN A 91 10.87 12.56 -3.83
C ASN A 91 11.31 12.77 -2.37
N LYS A 92 10.51 12.22 -1.46
CA LYS A 92 10.86 12.05 -0.05
C LYS A 92 10.99 10.56 0.24
N ARG A 93 12.00 10.18 1.02
CA ARG A 93 12.17 8.83 1.53
C ARG A 93 11.92 8.84 3.03
N LEU A 94 10.94 8.07 3.48
CA LEU A 94 10.73 7.75 4.89
C LEU A 94 11.33 6.37 5.17
N ARG A 95 11.97 6.21 6.32
CA ARG A 95 12.36 4.92 6.89
C ARG A 95 11.45 4.69 8.08
N ILE A 96 10.81 3.52 8.12
CA ILE A 96 9.87 3.15 9.17
C ILE A 96 10.33 1.89 9.88
N GLU A 97 9.93 1.78 11.13
CA GLU A 97 9.94 0.57 11.94
C GLU A 97 8.50 0.24 12.33
N VAL A 98 8.25 -1.04 12.58
CA VAL A 98 6.96 -1.56 12.98
C VAL A 98 7.18 -2.39 14.25
N ASP A 99 6.31 -2.22 15.24
CA ASP A 99 6.37 -3.01 16.46
C ASP A 99 6.14 -4.50 16.18
N ALA A 100 6.86 -5.35 16.92
CA ALA A 100 6.81 -6.80 16.81
C ALA A 100 5.75 -7.43 17.71
#